data_AF-A0A1G1Z4Y2-F1
#
_entry.id   AF-A0A1G1Z4Y2-F1
#
_cell.length_a   1.000
_cell.length_b   1.000
_cell.length_c   1.000
_cell.angle_alpha   90.00
_cell.angle_beta   90.00
_cell.angle_gamma   90.00
#
_symmetry.space_group_name_H-M   'P 1'
#
loop_
_entity.id
_entity.type
_entity.pdbx_description
1 polymer ?
#
loop_
_entity_poly.entity_id
_entity_poly.type
_entity_poly.pdbx_seq_one_letter_code
_entity_poly.pdbx_strand_id
1 'polypeptide(L)'
;MNDFENVQELVTSKLPLPQDVLDVGALEINKTESGPAILDGDKSNGPENKMLWLETTEQLKSLNSQTELRQLGIDQLTKSVHADKKMLDKAREGLGLPPNDQDSPVASIEKGQMERLRAEQAAIEQERKELLEQLIQQEKENILREKLDGLFKEFKQLNEFSPLDFESIFASGQTREGYNFESKTMGSLDPETAQSLSRMFNEGIRLLPEILKAMPGLLKKFDEELTEEATRRVEENMEQKEQKVEADEEQKRQLAGEKPEISGTGPVEGADAEKPNV
;
A
#
# COMPACT_ATOMS: atom_id res chain seq x y z
N MET A 1 22.20 42.35 -26.49
CA MET A 1 23.17 42.71 -25.44
C MET A 1 22.53 42.26 -24.14
N ASN A 2 22.40 40.95 -23.91
CA ASN A 2 23.46 39.99 -23.54
C ASN A 2 24.18 40.47 -22.28
N ASP A 3 23.84 39.89 -21.13
CA ASP A 3 24.73 39.01 -20.37
C ASP A 3 24.13 38.79 -18.98
N PHE A 4 23.62 37.59 -18.71
CA PHE A 4 23.75 36.85 -17.45
C PHE A 4 23.24 35.44 -17.67
N GLU A 5 24.12 34.65 -18.29
CA GLU A 5 24.07 33.20 -18.34
C GLU A 5 24.66 32.62 -17.05
N ASN A 6 24.13 31.45 -16.69
CA ASN A 6 24.88 30.31 -16.15
C ASN A 6 25.23 30.28 -14.65
N VAL A 7 24.44 29.51 -13.88
CA VAL A 7 24.97 28.42 -13.03
C VAL A 7 23.92 27.30 -12.93
N GLN A 8 23.99 26.32 -13.83
CA GLN A 8 23.55 24.94 -13.54
C GLN A 8 24.82 24.13 -13.31
N GLU A 9 25.06 23.68 -12.08
CA GLU A 9 25.98 22.58 -11.79
C GLU A 9 25.83 22.24 -10.30
N LEU A 10 25.32 21.05 -9.97
CA LEU A 10 26.06 20.11 -9.12
C LEU A 10 25.34 18.75 -9.01
N VAL A 11 26.04 17.76 -9.55
CA VAL A 11 26.18 16.35 -9.11
C VAL A 11 25.03 15.37 -9.31
N THR A 12 25.03 14.80 -10.51
CA THR A 12 24.75 13.38 -10.74
C THR A 12 25.84 12.51 -10.09
N SER A 13 25.46 11.62 -9.16
CA SER A 13 26.35 10.53 -8.69
C SER A 13 25.87 9.20 -9.25
N LYS A 14 26.43 8.83 -10.41
CA LYS A 14 26.50 7.45 -10.92
C LYS A 14 27.51 6.68 -10.05
N LEU A 15 27.09 5.56 -9.47
CA LEU A 15 28.00 4.52 -8.96
C LEU A 15 27.99 3.32 -9.93
N PRO A 16 29.14 2.67 -10.18
CA PRO A 16 29.33 1.76 -11.29
C PRO A 16 29.04 0.29 -10.95
N LEU A 17 28.56 -0.44 -11.96
CA LEU A 17 28.55 -1.91 -12.03
C LEU A 17 29.97 -2.44 -12.28
N PRO A 18 30.36 -3.58 -11.69
CA PRO A 18 31.46 -4.39 -12.19
C PRO A 18 30.95 -5.50 -13.12
N GLN A 19 31.48 -5.53 -14.35
CA GLN A 19 31.54 -6.70 -15.22
C GLN A 19 33.00 -7.19 -15.26
N ASP A 20 33.20 -8.49 -15.04
CA ASP A 20 34.25 -9.35 -15.59
C ASP A 20 33.84 -10.80 -15.20
N VAL A 21 33.32 -11.63 -16.10
CA VAL A 21 34.02 -12.51 -17.05
C VAL A 21 35.05 -13.45 -16.39
N LEU A 22 34.64 -14.69 -16.15
CA LEU A 22 35.48 -15.87 -16.38
C LEU A 22 34.62 -17.03 -16.92
N ASP A 23 35.22 -17.69 -17.89
CA ASP A 23 34.68 -18.65 -18.85
C ASP A 23 35.16 -20.08 -18.53
N VAL A 24 34.39 -21.05 -19.05
CA VAL A 24 34.60 -22.51 -19.22
C VAL A 24 35.16 -23.38 -18.08
N GLY A 25 34.39 -24.42 -17.74
CA GLY A 25 34.87 -25.62 -17.05
C GLY A 25 33.85 -26.77 -17.07
N ALA A 26 34.05 -27.71 -17.99
CA ALA A 26 33.17 -28.80 -18.40
C ALA A 26 32.86 -29.91 -17.36
N LEU A 27 31.72 -30.58 -17.62
CA LEU A 27 31.32 -31.97 -17.32
C LEU A 27 31.31 -32.47 -15.85
N GLU A 28 30.14 -32.91 -15.37
CA GLU A 28 29.90 -34.36 -15.22
C GLU A 28 28.41 -34.68 -15.02
N ILE A 29 28.00 -35.75 -15.68
CA ILE A 29 26.66 -36.32 -15.72
C ILE A 29 26.54 -37.23 -14.50
N ASN A 30 25.56 -37.01 -13.63
CA ASN A 30 25.07 -38.08 -12.76
C ASN A 30 23.55 -38.06 -12.70
N LYS A 31 22.97 -39.08 -13.35
CA LYS A 31 21.63 -39.56 -13.11
C LYS A 31 21.56 -40.07 -11.68
N THR A 32 20.67 -39.50 -10.88
CA THR A 32 20.13 -40.18 -9.71
C THR A 32 18.62 -39.98 -9.69
N GLU A 33 17.96 -41.07 -10.03
CA GLU A 33 16.58 -41.38 -9.73
C GLU A 33 16.34 -41.22 -8.21
N SER A 34 15.43 -40.32 -7.82
CA SER A 34 14.74 -40.42 -6.53
C SER A 34 13.39 -39.70 -6.62
N GLY A 35 12.32 -40.46 -6.39
CA GLY A 35 10.96 -39.95 -6.25
C GLY A 35 10.80 -38.93 -5.11
N PRO A 36 9.61 -38.32 -4.98
CA PRO A 36 9.43 -37.06 -4.30
C PRO A 36 9.56 -37.23 -2.78
N ALA A 37 10.62 -36.66 -2.22
CA ALA A 37 10.72 -36.44 -0.79
C ALA A 37 9.74 -35.32 -0.40
N ILE A 38 8.80 -35.68 0.47
CA ILE A 38 7.94 -34.79 1.24
C ILE A 38 8.83 -33.84 2.05
N LEU A 39 8.68 -32.53 1.85
CA LEU A 39 9.05 -31.54 2.85
C LEU A 39 7.96 -30.46 2.94
N ASP A 40 7.26 -30.50 4.08
CA ASP A 40 6.64 -29.34 4.69
C ASP A 40 7.67 -28.21 4.79
N GLY A 41 7.28 -27.02 4.34
CA GLY A 41 8.16 -25.87 4.23
C GLY A 41 7.36 -24.59 4.10
N ASP A 42 6.45 -24.37 5.04
CA ASP A 42 5.68 -23.16 5.30
C ASP A 42 6.60 -21.97 5.62
N LYS A 43 7.24 -21.41 4.58
CA LYS A 43 8.09 -20.20 4.65
C LYS A 43 7.94 -19.32 3.39
N SER A 44 6.77 -19.30 2.75
CA SER A 44 6.62 -18.54 1.49
C SER A 44 6.28 -17.05 1.68
N ASN A 45 6.03 -16.59 2.91
CA ASN A 45 6.09 -15.17 3.25
C ASN A 45 7.47 -14.85 3.82
N GLY A 46 8.45 -14.59 2.94
CA GLY A 46 9.74 -14.09 3.36
C GLY A 46 9.59 -12.83 4.24
N PRO A 47 10.41 -12.67 5.29
CA PRO A 47 10.34 -11.50 6.19
C PRO A 47 10.47 -10.18 5.42
N GLU A 48 11.17 -10.20 4.28
CA GLU A 48 11.39 -9.05 3.39
C GLU A 48 10.09 -8.51 2.79
N ASN A 49 9.15 -9.39 2.39
CA ASN A 49 7.89 -8.98 1.78
C ASN A 49 6.97 -8.30 2.81
N LYS A 50 6.94 -8.82 4.05
CA LYS A 50 6.18 -8.23 5.15
C LYS A 50 6.76 -6.89 5.61
N MET A 51 8.09 -6.76 5.61
CA MET A 51 8.77 -5.52 6.00
C MET A 51 8.51 -4.40 5.01
N LEU A 52 8.62 -4.69 3.70
CA LEU A 52 8.28 -3.73 2.63
C LEU A 52 6.81 -3.28 2.74
N TRP A 53 5.89 -4.23 2.95
CA TRP A 53 4.46 -3.93 3.10
C TRP A 53 4.20 -3.00 4.29
N LEU A 54 4.84 -3.24 5.43
CA LEU A 54 4.77 -2.37 6.61
C LEU A 54 5.25 -0.95 6.31
N GLU A 55 6.41 -0.81 5.68
CA GLU A 55 6.98 0.48 5.33
C GLU A 55 6.07 1.29 4.39
N THR A 56 5.55 0.67 3.33
CA THR A 56 4.66 1.33 2.37
C THR A 56 3.34 1.76 3.02
N THR A 57 2.77 0.96 3.94
CA THR A 57 1.56 1.37 4.66
C THR A 57 1.78 2.56 5.59
N GLU A 58 2.93 2.64 6.26
CA GLU A 58 3.27 3.80 7.11
C GLU A 58 3.50 5.06 6.27
N GLN A 59 4.14 4.91 5.10
CA GLN A 59 4.28 6.01 4.13
C GLN A 59 2.90 6.52 3.68
N LEU A 60 1.98 5.62 3.31
CA LEU A 60 0.60 5.99 2.93
C LEU A 60 -0.12 6.76 4.05
N LYS A 61 0.03 6.31 5.30
CA LYS A 61 -0.55 7.01 6.46
C LYS A 61 0.03 8.42 6.62
N SER A 62 1.34 8.57 6.48
CA SER A 62 2.01 9.88 6.53
C SER A 62 1.51 10.82 5.44
N LEU A 63 1.40 10.34 4.19
CA LEU A 63 0.88 11.13 3.08
C LEU A 63 -0.58 11.55 3.30
N ASN A 64 -1.39 10.70 3.92
CA ASN A 64 -2.77 11.03 4.27
C ASN A 64 -2.83 12.20 5.28
N SER A 65 -2.02 12.15 6.35
CA SER A 65 -1.92 13.27 7.30
C SER A 65 -1.39 14.56 6.66
N GLN A 66 -0.47 14.47 5.71
CA GLN A 66 0.01 15.64 4.96
C GLN A 66 -1.10 16.25 4.10
N THR A 67 -1.91 15.40 3.46
CA THR A 67 -3.06 15.82 2.65
C THR A 67 -4.08 16.57 3.50
N GLU A 68 -4.43 16.03 4.67
CA GLU A 68 -5.32 16.68 5.64
C GLU A 68 -4.78 18.04 6.10
N LEU A 69 -3.49 18.11 6.39
CA LEU A 69 -2.85 19.37 6.81
C LEU A 69 -2.90 20.43 5.70
N ARG A 70 -2.66 20.02 4.44
CA ARG A 70 -2.74 20.93 3.27
C ARG A 70 -4.17 21.38 3.03
N GLN A 71 -5.15 20.48 3.14
CA GLN A 71 -6.57 20.80 3.03
C GLN A 71 -6.99 21.80 4.11
N LEU A 72 -6.56 21.61 5.36
CA LEU A 72 -6.81 22.57 6.44
C LEU A 72 -6.23 23.96 6.12
N GLY A 73 -5.02 24.01 5.57
CA GLY A 73 -4.39 25.26 5.11
C GLY A 73 -5.20 25.96 4.01
N ILE A 74 -5.69 25.20 3.02
CA ILE A 74 -6.56 25.72 1.95
C ILE A 74 -7.85 26.28 2.54
N ASP A 75 -8.48 25.57 3.47
CA ASP A 75 -9.72 25.99 4.10
C ASP A 75 -9.54 27.27 4.94
N GLN A 76 -8.41 27.40 5.65
CA GLN A 76 -8.08 28.60 6.41
C GLN A 76 -7.89 29.81 5.49
N LEU A 77 -7.10 29.67 4.42
CA LEU A 77 -6.89 30.75 3.44
C LEU A 77 -8.20 31.11 2.72
N THR A 78 -9.03 30.12 2.39
CA THR A 78 -10.34 30.35 1.78
C THR A 78 -11.25 31.21 2.67
N LYS A 79 -11.27 30.91 3.98
CA LYS A 79 -12.00 31.71 4.97
C LYS A 79 -11.43 33.11 5.12
N SER A 80 -10.10 33.26 5.13
CA SER A 80 -9.40 34.56 5.21
C SER A 80 -9.77 35.46 4.02
N VAL A 81 -9.58 34.96 2.79
CA VAL A 81 -9.92 35.68 1.55
C VAL A 81 -11.39 36.12 1.54
N HIS A 82 -12.30 35.25 1.98
CA HIS A 82 -13.72 35.58 2.03
C HIS A 82 -14.04 36.65 3.08
N ALA A 83 -13.42 36.57 4.26
CA ALA A 83 -13.58 37.56 5.31
C ALA A 83 -13.04 38.94 4.88
N ASP A 84 -11.85 38.97 4.27
CA ASP A 84 -11.23 40.17 3.74
C ASP A 84 -12.09 40.83 2.66
N LYS A 85 -12.63 40.04 1.72
CA LYS A 85 -13.55 40.55 0.70
C LYS A 85 -14.79 41.18 1.32
N LYS A 86 -15.39 40.50 2.31
CA LYS A 86 -16.57 41.03 3.03
C LYS A 86 -16.27 42.33 3.78
N MET A 87 -15.09 42.43 4.41
CA MET A 87 -14.68 43.66 5.09
C MET A 87 -14.45 44.81 4.09
N LEU A 88 -13.83 44.52 2.95
CA LEU A 88 -13.59 45.50 1.89
C LEU A 88 -14.92 46.03 1.32
N ASP A 89 -15.86 45.14 0.99
CA ASP A 89 -17.16 45.53 0.46
C ASP A 89 -17.96 46.36 1.47
N LYS A 90 -17.94 45.99 2.76
CA LYS A 90 -18.58 46.77 3.83
C LYS A 90 -17.96 48.16 3.99
N ALA A 91 -16.64 48.28 3.88
CA ALA A 91 -15.97 49.57 3.94
C ALA A 91 -16.35 50.47 2.75
N ARG A 92 -16.51 49.88 1.56
CA ARG A 92 -16.93 50.59 0.34
C ARG A 92 -18.38 51.04 0.41
N GLU A 93 -19.27 50.19 0.91
CA GLU A 93 -20.67 50.54 1.16
C GLU A 93 -20.78 51.76 2.10
N GLY A 94 -19.97 51.78 3.17
CA GLY A 94 -19.89 52.92 4.09
C GLY A 94 -19.41 54.24 3.45
N LEU A 95 -18.74 54.15 2.30
CA LEU A 95 -18.31 55.30 1.48
C LEU A 95 -19.27 55.60 0.31
N GLY A 96 -20.40 54.89 0.21
CA GLY A 96 -21.34 55.01 -0.91
C GLY A 96 -20.78 54.47 -2.23
N LEU A 97 -19.74 53.64 -2.18
CA LEU A 97 -19.13 53.03 -3.35
C LEU A 97 -19.75 51.64 -3.60
N PRO A 98 -19.90 51.23 -4.87
CA PRO A 98 -20.35 49.88 -5.19
C PRO A 98 -19.32 48.83 -4.73
N PRO A 99 -19.75 47.57 -4.51
CA PRO A 99 -18.86 46.44 -4.21
C PRO A 99 -17.70 46.33 -5.19
N ASN A 100 -16.57 45.79 -4.74
CA ASN A 100 -15.39 45.64 -5.59
C ASN A 100 -15.27 44.20 -6.09
N ASP A 101 -15.20 44.04 -7.41
CA ASP A 101 -14.89 42.74 -8.00
C ASP A 101 -13.38 42.42 -7.93
N GLN A 102 -12.54 43.44 -7.76
CA GLN A 102 -11.11 43.24 -7.56
C GLN A 102 -10.80 42.82 -6.12
N ASP A 103 -9.97 41.78 -6.01
CA ASP A 103 -9.44 41.31 -4.74
C ASP A 103 -8.52 42.35 -4.09
N SER A 104 -8.41 42.28 -2.76
CA SER A 104 -7.37 43.02 -2.05
C SER A 104 -5.98 42.48 -2.43
N PRO A 105 -4.91 43.28 -2.26
CA PRO A 105 -3.53 42.78 -2.44
C PRO A 105 -3.22 41.57 -1.55
N VAL A 106 -3.79 41.53 -0.34
CA VAL A 106 -3.65 40.40 0.61
C VAL A 106 -4.35 39.16 0.05
N ALA A 107 -5.60 39.29 -0.39
CA ALA A 107 -6.35 38.20 -0.99
C ALA A 107 -5.68 37.64 -2.25
N SER A 108 -4.95 38.46 -3.01
CA SER A 108 -4.17 38.01 -4.17
C SER A 108 -2.99 37.12 -3.76
N ILE A 109 -2.29 37.47 -2.67
CA ILE A 109 -1.19 36.67 -2.11
C ILE A 109 -1.73 35.35 -1.55
N GLU A 110 -2.80 35.39 -0.76
CA GLU A 110 -3.44 34.21 -0.18
C GLU A 110 -3.96 33.26 -1.25
N LYS A 111 -4.49 33.78 -2.36
CA LYS A 111 -4.87 32.97 -3.53
C LYS A 111 -3.69 32.25 -4.16
N GLY A 112 -2.54 32.92 -4.34
CA GLY A 112 -1.33 32.27 -4.81
C GLY A 112 -0.83 31.17 -3.86
N GLN A 113 -0.96 31.36 -2.54
CA GLN A 113 -0.66 30.33 -1.55
C GLN A 113 -1.62 29.13 -1.65
N MET A 114 -2.93 29.38 -1.85
CA MET A 114 -3.90 28.30 -2.07
C MET A 114 -3.60 27.49 -3.32
N GLU A 115 -3.24 28.13 -4.43
CA GLU A 115 -2.85 27.44 -5.67
C GLU A 115 -1.63 26.55 -5.44
N ARG A 116 -0.63 27.05 -4.70
CA ARG A 116 0.53 26.25 -4.31
C ARG A 116 0.15 25.05 -3.46
N LEU A 117 -0.69 25.23 -2.42
CA LEU A 117 -1.13 24.12 -1.56
C LEU A 117 -1.91 23.06 -2.35
N ARG A 118 -2.74 23.47 -3.32
CA ARG A 118 -3.45 22.53 -4.22
C ARG A 118 -2.50 21.76 -5.12
N ALA A 119 -1.46 22.41 -5.64
CA ALA A 119 -0.43 21.73 -6.44
C ALA A 119 0.35 20.72 -5.59
N GLU A 120 0.69 21.07 -4.35
CA GLU A 120 1.32 20.15 -3.39
C GLU A 120 0.40 18.96 -3.06
N GLN A 121 -0.91 19.20 -2.86
CA GLN A 121 -1.90 18.15 -2.62
C GLN A 121 -2.02 17.18 -3.81
N ALA A 122 -2.08 17.70 -5.04
CA ALA A 122 -2.12 16.87 -6.24
C ALA A 122 -0.86 16.00 -6.41
N ALA A 123 0.32 16.52 -6.04
CA ALA A 123 1.55 15.74 -6.05
C ALA A 123 1.53 14.61 -5.01
N ILE A 124 1.03 14.88 -3.80
CA ILE A 124 0.87 13.87 -2.74
C ILE A 124 -0.14 12.80 -3.15
N GLU A 125 -1.26 13.18 -3.77
CA GLU A 125 -2.26 12.23 -4.26
C GLU A 125 -1.71 11.30 -5.35
N GLN A 126 -0.86 11.83 -6.23
CA GLN A 126 -0.18 11.02 -7.25
C GLN A 126 0.78 10.02 -6.61
N GLU A 127 1.62 10.44 -5.67
CA GLU A 127 2.53 9.56 -4.93
C GLU A 127 1.76 8.47 -4.16
N ARG A 128 0.67 8.85 -3.49
CA ARG A 128 -0.22 7.94 -2.78
C ARG A 128 -0.79 6.87 -3.72
N LYS A 129 -1.23 7.27 -4.91
CA LYS A 129 -1.77 6.34 -5.91
C LYS A 129 -0.71 5.34 -6.37
N GLU A 130 0.51 5.79 -6.62
CA GLU A 130 1.61 4.92 -7.02
C GLU A 130 1.97 3.90 -5.93
N LEU A 131 2.05 4.32 -4.67
CA LEU A 131 2.29 3.40 -3.54
C LEU A 131 1.15 2.39 -3.35
N LEU A 132 -0.10 2.82 -3.55
CA LEU A 132 -1.25 1.91 -3.47
C LEU A 132 -1.24 0.87 -4.60
N GLU A 133 -0.93 1.29 -5.82
CA GLU A 133 -0.78 0.37 -6.96
C GLU A 133 0.34 -0.65 -6.73
N GLN A 134 1.46 -0.23 -6.13
CA GLN A 134 2.54 -1.14 -5.73
C GLN A 134 2.08 -2.17 -4.70
N LEU A 135 1.36 -1.76 -3.66
CA LEU A 135 0.80 -2.68 -2.65
C LEU A 135 -0.18 -3.68 -3.26
N ILE A 136 -1.07 -3.21 -4.12
CA ILE A 136 -2.04 -4.07 -4.83
C ILE A 136 -1.28 -5.09 -5.68
N GLN A 137 -0.26 -4.66 -6.43
CA GLN A 137 0.52 -5.57 -7.27
C GLN A 137 1.27 -6.63 -6.45
N GLN A 138 1.87 -6.23 -5.33
CA GLN A 138 2.53 -7.14 -4.39
C GLN A 138 1.54 -8.15 -3.80
N GLU A 139 0.33 -7.70 -3.44
CA GLU A 139 -0.70 -8.56 -2.88
C GLU A 139 -1.30 -9.52 -3.91
N LYS A 140 -1.42 -9.11 -5.19
CA LYS A 140 -1.79 -10.02 -6.29
C LYS A 140 -0.83 -11.20 -6.38
N GLU A 141 0.47 -10.95 -6.27
CA GLU A 141 1.48 -12.01 -6.29
C GLU A 141 1.38 -12.92 -5.06
N ASN A 142 1.09 -12.36 -3.88
CA ASN A 142 0.85 -13.15 -2.67
C ASN A 142 -0.36 -14.06 -2.82
N ILE A 143 -1.49 -13.53 -3.28
CA ILE A 143 -2.73 -14.30 -3.51
C ILE A 143 -2.48 -15.40 -4.55
N LEU A 144 -1.83 -15.07 -5.67
CA LEU A 144 -1.52 -16.06 -6.70
C LEU A 144 -0.62 -17.18 -6.15
N ARG A 145 0.36 -16.85 -5.30
CA ARG A 145 1.20 -17.83 -4.61
C ARG A 145 0.36 -18.76 -3.72
N GLU A 146 -0.52 -18.20 -2.89
CA GLU A 146 -1.42 -18.98 -2.03
C GLU A 146 -2.33 -19.91 -2.84
N LYS A 147 -2.88 -19.40 -3.94
CA LYS A 147 -3.71 -20.18 -4.87
C LYS A 147 -2.92 -21.33 -5.51
N LEU A 148 -1.69 -21.07 -5.97
CA LEU A 148 -0.81 -22.10 -6.54
C LEU A 148 -0.38 -23.15 -5.51
N ASP A 149 -0.08 -22.74 -4.28
CA ASP A 149 0.24 -23.65 -3.19
C ASP A 149 -0.95 -24.57 -2.87
N GLY A 150 -2.18 -24.04 -2.91
CA GLY A 150 -3.42 -24.81 -2.81
C GLY A 150 -3.59 -25.80 -3.97
N LEU A 151 -3.44 -25.33 -5.20
CA LEU A 151 -3.51 -26.15 -6.40
C LEU A 151 -2.50 -27.31 -6.36
N PHE A 152 -1.25 -27.06 -5.95
CA PHE A 152 -0.23 -28.10 -5.88
C PHE A 152 -0.51 -29.13 -4.78
N LYS A 153 -1.20 -28.75 -3.69
CA LYS A 153 -1.71 -29.72 -2.72
C LYS A 153 -2.80 -30.59 -3.35
N GLU A 154 -3.67 -30.03 -4.18
CA GLU A 154 -4.71 -30.77 -4.91
C GLU A 154 -4.10 -31.73 -5.93
N PHE A 155 -3.09 -31.30 -6.72
CA PHE A 155 -2.36 -32.19 -7.63
C PHE A 155 -1.65 -33.32 -6.89
N LYS A 156 -1.04 -33.03 -5.74
CA LYS A 156 -0.45 -34.07 -4.89
C LYS A 156 -1.49 -35.10 -4.46
N GLN A 157 -2.66 -34.66 -4.00
CA GLN A 157 -3.76 -35.55 -3.62
C GLN A 157 -4.26 -36.37 -4.82
N LEU A 158 -4.44 -35.75 -6.00
CA LEU A 158 -4.85 -36.46 -7.21
C LEU A 158 -3.84 -37.53 -7.61
N ASN A 159 -2.55 -37.21 -7.55
CA ASN A 159 -1.49 -38.17 -7.87
C ASN A 159 -1.50 -39.36 -6.89
N GLU A 160 -1.87 -39.15 -5.63
CA GLU A 160 -1.95 -40.20 -4.61
C GLU A 160 -3.25 -41.04 -4.68
N PHE A 161 -4.40 -40.41 -4.90
CA PHE A 161 -5.72 -41.05 -4.78
C PHE A 161 -6.42 -41.33 -6.13
N SER A 162 -6.03 -40.66 -7.21
CA SER A 162 -6.64 -40.82 -8.55
C SER A 162 -5.60 -40.55 -9.65
N PRO A 163 -4.56 -41.40 -9.75
CA PRO A 163 -3.41 -41.16 -10.64
C PRO A 163 -3.80 -41.10 -12.12
N LEU A 164 -4.85 -41.82 -12.53
CA LEU A 164 -5.36 -41.80 -13.90
C LEU A 164 -5.95 -40.43 -14.28
N ASP A 165 -6.60 -39.74 -13.34
CA ASP A 165 -7.12 -38.39 -13.58
C ASP A 165 -5.98 -37.37 -13.62
N PHE A 166 -4.99 -37.51 -12.73
CA PHE A 166 -3.80 -36.68 -12.78
C PHE A 166 -3.03 -36.85 -14.11
N GLU A 167 -2.87 -38.08 -14.58
CA GLU A 167 -2.22 -38.37 -15.86
C GLU A 167 -2.99 -37.78 -17.05
N SER A 168 -4.33 -37.82 -17.02
CA SER A 168 -5.17 -37.14 -18.01
C SER A 168 -4.94 -35.63 -18.01
N ILE A 169 -4.95 -34.99 -16.84
CA ILE A 169 -4.71 -33.54 -16.71
C ILE A 169 -3.30 -33.18 -17.18
N PHE A 170 -2.31 -34.01 -16.87
CA PHE A 170 -0.93 -33.84 -17.33
C PHE A 170 -0.83 -33.95 -18.86
N ALA A 171 -1.58 -34.86 -19.49
CA ALA A 171 -1.53 -35.12 -20.92
C ALA A 171 -2.36 -34.14 -21.77
N SER A 172 -3.53 -33.70 -21.30
CA SER A 172 -4.48 -32.90 -22.07
C SER A 172 -4.99 -31.64 -21.36
N GLY A 173 -4.72 -31.48 -20.06
CA GLY A 173 -5.31 -30.42 -19.24
C GLY A 173 -6.73 -30.69 -18.78
N GLN A 174 -7.28 -31.86 -19.09
CA GLN A 174 -8.65 -32.25 -18.77
C GLN A 174 -8.68 -33.49 -17.90
N THR A 175 -9.74 -33.63 -17.11
CA THR A 175 -10.04 -34.87 -16.39
C THR A 175 -10.28 -36.01 -17.38
N ARG A 176 -10.28 -37.26 -16.92
CA ARG A 176 -10.52 -38.42 -17.79
C ARG A 176 -11.89 -38.38 -18.50
N GLU A 177 -12.84 -37.68 -17.89
CA GLU A 177 -14.19 -37.47 -18.45
C GLU A 177 -14.23 -36.35 -19.51
N GLY A 178 -13.11 -35.68 -19.76
CA GLY A 178 -12.99 -34.60 -20.76
C GLY A 178 -13.43 -33.23 -20.24
N TYR A 179 -13.68 -33.09 -18.93
CA TYR A 179 -14.02 -31.81 -18.31
C TYR A 179 -12.76 -31.02 -17.95
N ASN A 180 -12.92 -29.70 -17.84
CA ASN A 180 -11.89 -28.84 -17.28
C ASN A 180 -11.61 -29.24 -15.82
N PHE A 181 -10.36 -29.08 -15.41
CA PHE A 181 -9.99 -29.35 -14.03
C PHE A 181 -10.57 -28.27 -13.10
N GLU A 182 -11.32 -28.69 -12.08
CA GLU A 182 -11.86 -27.79 -11.06
C GLU A 182 -10.97 -27.80 -9.81
N SER A 183 -10.34 -26.66 -9.55
CA SER A 183 -9.58 -26.40 -8.34
C SER A 183 -10.43 -25.70 -7.29
N LYS A 184 -10.24 -26.03 -6.01
CA LYS A 184 -10.93 -25.31 -4.92
C LYS A 184 -10.37 -23.92 -4.72
N THR A 185 -9.12 -23.69 -5.11
CA THR A 185 -8.41 -22.42 -4.89
C THR A 185 -8.35 -21.56 -6.14
N MET A 186 -8.36 -22.17 -7.33
CA MET A 186 -8.28 -21.46 -8.62
C MET A 186 -9.54 -21.56 -9.48
N GLY A 187 -10.57 -22.28 -9.05
CA GLY A 187 -11.78 -22.48 -9.85
C GLY A 187 -11.53 -23.41 -11.04
N SER A 188 -12.34 -23.26 -12.10
CA SER A 188 -12.18 -24.06 -13.32
C SER A 188 -10.98 -23.56 -14.12
N LEU A 189 -9.97 -24.41 -14.30
CA LEU A 189 -8.79 -24.10 -15.10
C LEU A 189 -9.01 -24.48 -16.55
N ASP A 190 -8.62 -23.60 -17.47
CA ASP A 190 -8.54 -23.95 -18.88
C ASP A 190 -7.50 -25.06 -19.10
N PRO A 191 -7.68 -25.92 -20.13
CA PRO A 191 -6.80 -27.07 -20.33
C PRO A 191 -5.32 -26.70 -20.50
N GLU A 192 -5.00 -25.59 -21.17
CA GLU A 192 -3.62 -25.15 -21.36
C GLU A 192 -2.96 -24.79 -20.02
N THR A 193 -3.68 -24.04 -19.17
CA THR A 193 -3.20 -23.67 -17.82
C THR A 193 -3.07 -24.89 -16.93
N ALA A 194 -4.09 -25.75 -16.86
CA ALA A 194 -4.08 -26.96 -16.03
C ALA A 194 -2.94 -27.91 -16.43
N GLN A 195 -2.74 -28.11 -17.73
CA GLN A 195 -1.63 -28.90 -18.26
C GLN A 195 -0.28 -28.29 -17.89
N SER A 196 -0.10 -27.00 -18.10
CA SER A 196 1.19 -26.34 -17.85
C SER A 196 1.54 -26.37 -16.36
N LEU A 197 0.58 -26.09 -15.48
CA LEU A 197 0.78 -26.11 -14.03
C LEU A 197 1.00 -27.54 -13.50
N SER A 198 0.32 -28.55 -14.04
CA SER A 198 0.56 -29.96 -13.65
C SER A 198 1.93 -30.46 -14.11
N ARG A 199 2.44 -30.00 -15.26
CA ARG A 199 3.83 -30.26 -15.68
C ARG A 199 4.84 -29.61 -14.74
N MET A 200 4.67 -28.32 -14.43
CA MET A 200 5.53 -27.62 -13.47
C MET A 200 5.56 -28.31 -12.11
N PHE A 201 4.38 -28.72 -11.60
CA PHE A 201 4.27 -29.49 -10.38
C PHE A 201 5.07 -30.80 -10.43
N ASN A 202 4.95 -31.55 -11.53
CA ASN A 202 5.66 -32.81 -11.73
C ASN A 202 7.18 -32.62 -11.89
N GLU A 203 7.61 -31.50 -12.46
CA GLU A 203 9.01 -31.07 -12.56
C GLU A 203 9.56 -30.51 -11.23
N GLY A 204 8.72 -30.34 -10.22
CA GLY A 204 9.10 -29.81 -8.91
C GLY A 204 9.20 -28.28 -8.86
N ILE A 205 8.77 -27.58 -9.92
CA ILE A 205 8.74 -26.12 -9.98
C ILE A 205 7.56 -25.62 -9.16
N ARG A 206 7.85 -25.02 -7.99
CA ARG A 206 6.82 -24.52 -7.05
C ARG A 206 6.92 -23.04 -6.75
N LEU A 207 8.04 -22.41 -7.09
CA LEU A 207 8.26 -21.01 -6.78
C LEU A 207 7.55 -20.13 -7.82
N LEU A 208 6.74 -19.17 -7.34
CA LEU A 208 6.02 -18.24 -8.21
C LEU A 208 6.93 -17.57 -9.27
N PRO A 209 8.14 -17.06 -8.95
CA PRO A 209 9.02 -16.48 -9.96
C PRO A 209 9.39 -17.44 -11.11
N GLU A 210 9.60 -18.72 -10.81
CA GLU A 210 9.93 -19.74 -11.81
C GLU A 210 8.69 -20.07 -12.66
N ILE A 211 7.52 -20.14 -12.02
CA ILE A 211 6.24 -20.35 -12.70
C ILE A 211 5.94 -19.20 -13.64
N LEU A 212 6.09 -17.94 -13.20
CA LEU A 212 5.87 -16.76 -14.03
C LEU A 212 6.89 -16.64 -15.17
N LYS A 213 8.12 -17.14 -14.99
CA LYS A 213 9.12 -17.19 -16.07
C LYS A 213 8.69 -18.12 -17.20
N ALA A 214 8.09 -19.26 -16.87
CA ALA A 214 7.64 -20.24 -17.86
C ALA A 214 6.19 -19.99 -18.33
N MET A 215 5.39 -19.27 -17.55
CA MET A 215 4.02 -18.83 -17.89
C MET A 215 3.83 -17.33 -17.60
N PRO A 216 4.41 -16.44 -18.42
CA PRO A 216 4.36 -14.99 -18.19
C PRO A 216 2.95 -14.39 -18.30
N GLY A 217 2.01 -15.12 -18.91
CA GLY A 217 0.60 -14.74 -19.00
C GLY A 217 -0.25 -15.14 -17.79
N LEU A 218 0.30 -15.89 -16.82
CA LEU A 218 -0.49 -16.48 -15.73
C LEU A 218 -1.16 -15.40 -14.88
N LEU A 219 -0.42 -14.36 -14.47
CA LEU A 219 -0.96 -13.20 -13.75
C LEU A 219 -2.12 -12.54 -14.51
N LYS A 220 -1.96 -12.36 -15.83
CA LYS A 220 -2.98 -11.74 -16.68
C LYS A 220 -4.26 -12.57 -16.79
N LYS A 221 -4.15 -13.90 -16.77
CA LYS A 221 -5.32 -14.80 -16.82
C LYS A 221 -6.24 -14.64 -15.60
N PHE A 222 -5.70 -14.19 -14.48
CA PHE A 222 -6.45 -13.99 -13.23
C PHE A 222 -6.50 -12.53 -12.78
N ASP A 223 -6.17 -11.57 -13.66
CA ASP A 223 -5.91 -10.19 -13.24
C ASP A 223 -7.12 -9.53 -12.59
N GLU A 224 -8.33 -9.75 -13.13
CA GLU A 224 -9.57 -9.19 -12.60
C GLU A 224 -9.85 -9.71 -11.17
N GLU A 225 -9.91 -11.04 -11.00
CA GLU A 225 -10.11 -11.68 -9.69
C GLU A 225 -9.01 -11.32 -8.67
N LEU A 226 -7.75 -11.30 -9.12
CA LEU A 226 -6.62 -10.95 -8.25
C LEU A 226 -6.66 -9.47 -7.89
N THR A 227 -7.09 -8.57 -8.78
CA THR A 227 -7.20 -7.13 -8.49
C THR A 227 -8.25 -6.87 -7.43
N GLU A 228 -9.44 -7.44 -7.58
CA GLU A 228 -10.53 -7.25 -6.62
C GLU A 228 -10.14 -7.78 -5.25
N GLU A 229 -9.62 -9.00 -5.18
CA GLU A 229 -9.21 -9.62 -3.92
C GLU A 229 -8.00 -8.90 -3.29
N ALA A 230 -7.01 -8.48 -4.09
CA ALA A 230 -5.86 -7.73 -3.60
C ALA A 230 -6.26 -6.38 -3.03
N THR A 231 -7.14 -5.64 -3.72
CA THR A 231 -7.65 -4.35 -3.26
C THR A 231 -8.37 -4.52 -1.93
N ARG A 232 -9.27 -5.50 -1.84
CA ARG A 232 -10.00 -5.83 -0.61
C ARG A 232 -9.07 -6.16 0.56
N ARG A 233 -8.07 -7.02 0.35
CA ARG A 233 -7.10 -7.39 1.40
C ARG A 233 -6.21 -6.24 1.82
N VAL A 234 -5.80 -5.39 0.88
CA VAL A 234 -5.00 -4.20 1.19
C VAL A 234 -5.79 -3.22 2.05
N GLU A 235 -7.05 -2.93 1.68
CA GLU A 235 -7.95 -2.08 2.46
C GLU A 235 -8.19 -2.65 3.86
N GLU A 236 -8.57 -3.92 3.96
CA GLU A 236 -8.82 -4.59 5.24
C GLU A 236 -7.58 -4.57 6.15
N ASN A 237 -6.40 -4.86 5.62
CA ASN A 237 -5.17 -4.84 6.41
C ASN A 237 -4.77 -3.41 6.85
N MET A 238 -5.08 -2.39 6.06
CA MET A 238 -4.85 -0.99 6.44
C MET A 238 -5.78 -0.59 7.59
N GLU A 239 -7.08 -0.90 7.50
CA GLU A 239 -8.05 -0.63 8.56
C GLU A 239 -7.72 -1.36 9.87
N GLN A 240 -7.36 -2.65 9.79
CA GLN A 240 -6.97 -3.44 10.96
C GLN A 240 -5.72 -2.89 11.65
N LYS A 241 -4.75 -2.38 10.88
CA LYS A 241 -3.55 -1.74 11.42
C LYS A 241 -3.90 -0.43 12.13
N GLU A 242 -4.78 0.39 11.57
CA GLU A 242 -5.24 1.61 12.22
C GLU A 242 -5.88 1.32 13.58
N GLN A 243 -6.79 0.35 13.63
CA GLN A 243 -7.44 -0.08 14.89
C GLN A 243 -6.43 -0.61 15.91
N LYS A 244 -5.41 -1.35 15.46
CA LYS A 244 -4.39 -1.90 16.35
C LYS A 244 -3.47 -0.82 16.92
N VAL A 245 -3.10 0.18 16.11
CA VAL A 245 -2.32 1.33 16.58
C VAL A 245 -3.13 2.17 17.57
N GLU A 246 -4.42 2.39 17.31
CA GLU A 246 -5.32 3.11 18.22
C GLU A 246 -5.46 2.38 19.56
N ALA A 247 -5.67 1.06 19.54
CA ALA A 247 -5.75 0.24 20.74
C ALA A 247 -4.43 0.22 21.55
N ASP A 248 -3.28 0.15 20.87
CA ASP A 248 -1.96 0.18 21.52
C ASP A 248 -1.63 1.58 22.07
N GLU A 249 -2.06 2.66 21.41
CA GLU A 249 -1.97 4.03 21.92
C GLU A 249 -2.88 4.26 23.13
N GLU A 250 -4.11 3.73 23.10
CA GLU A 250 -5.06 3.83 24.20
C GLU A 250 -4.57 3.02 25.42
N GLN A 251 -4.02 1.82 25.21
CA GLN A 251 -3.34 1.07 26.27
C GLN A 251 -2.12 1.81 26.81
N LYS A 252 -1.29 2.44 25.95
CA LYS A 252 -0.17 3.26 26.40
C LYS A 252 -0.62 4.47 27.22
N ARG A 253 -1.73 5.14 26.85
CA ARG A 253 -2.31 6.24 27.63
C ARG A 253 -2.84 5.78 28.99
N GLN A 254 -3.48 4.60 29.02
CA GLN A 254 -3.97 4.00 30.27
C GLN A 254 -2.84 3.51 31.18
N LEU A 255 -1.74 2.99 30.62
CA LEU A 255 -0.54 2.55 31.36
C LEU A 255 0.37 3.72 31.80
N ALA A 256 0.38 4.82 31.05
CA ALA A 256 1.16 6.02 31.37
C ALA A 256 0.58 6.84 32.54
N GLY A 257 -0.62 6.50 33.04
CA GLY A 257 -1.20 7.13 34.23
C GLY A 257 -1.25 8.65 34.09
N GLU A 258 -2.00 9.15 33.11
CA GLU A 258 -2.36 10.57 33.06
C GLU A 258 -3.30 10.87 34.24
N LYS A 259 -2.68 11.14 35.38
CA LYS A 259 -3.33 11.72 36.54
C LYS A 259 -3.77 13.13 36.12
N PRO A 260 -5.06 13.48 36.15
CA PRO A 260 -5.44 14.88 35.98
C PRO A 260 -4.79 15.66 37.13
N GLU A 261 -3.89 16.59 36.81
CA GLU A 261 -3.40 17.57 37.78
C GLU A 261 -4.56 18.47 38.21
N ILE A 262 -5.27 18.02 39.24
CA ILE A 262 -5.88 18.88 40.25
C ILE A 262 -4.84 19.11 41.34
N SER A 263 -4.13 20.23 41.25
CA SER A 263 -3.43 20.90 42.36
C SER A 263 -3.31 22.37 41.96
N GLY A 264 -3.93 23.36 42.61
CA GLY A 264 -4.39 23.41 43.98
C GLY A 264 -3.23 23.69 44.91
N THR A 265 -2.93 24.97 45.12
CA THR A 265 -2.28 25.49 46.34
C THR A 265 -2.86 26.88 46.66
N GLY A 266 -3.65 26.96 47.74
CA GLY A 266 -3.89 28.21 48.49
C GLY A 266 -2.61 28.69 49.20
N PRO A 267 -2.65 29.64 50.17
CA PRO A 267 -3.33 29.37 51.45
C PRO A 267 -3.95 30.59 52.20
N VAL A 268 -4.95 30.29 53.05
CA VAL A 268 -5.16 30.65 54.49
C VAL A 268 -4.51 31.99 54.96
N GLU A 269 -5.20 32.95 55.58
CA GLU A 269 -5.71 32.93 56.97
C GLU A 269 -6.36 34.29 57.33
N GLY A 270 -7.37 34.32 58.19
CA GLY A 270 -7.83 35.58 58.81
C GLY A 270 -9.26 35.55 59.36
N ALA A 271 -9.38 35.25 60.66
CA ALA A 271 -10.58 35.34 61.48
C ALA A 271 -11.23 36.74 61.45
N ASP A 272 -12.55 36.86 61.61
CA ASP A 272 -13.15 37.02 62.95
C ASP A 272 -14.69 37.09 62.89
N ALA A 273 -15.29 36.77 64.04
CA ALA A 273 -16.72 36.80 64.29
C ALA A 273 -17.28 38.23 64.33
N GLU A 274 -18.53 38.42 63.90
CA GLU A 274 -19.64 38.96 64.74
C GLU A 274 -20.88 39.33 63.90
N LYS A 275 -22.03 38.82 64.36
CA LYS A 275 -23.38 39.38 64.14
C LYS A 275 -23.44 40.82 64.70
N PRO A 276 -24.33 41.74 64.26
CA PRO A 276 -25.77 41.50 64.32
C PRO A 276 -26.68 42.19 63.27
N ASN A 277 -27.82 41.51 63.06
CA ASN A 277 -29.18 42.04 63.11
C ASN A 277 -29.37 43.57 63.16
N VAL A 278 -29.89 44.15 62.06
CA VAL A 278 -31.08 45.02 61.99
C VAL A 278 -31.76 44.79 60.65
#